data_AF-A0A512TQH6-F1
#
_entry.id   AF-A0A512TQH6-F1
#
_cell.length_a   1.000
_cell.length_b   1.000
_cell.length_c   1.000
_cell.angle_alpha   90.00
_cell.angle_beta   90.00
_cell.angle_gamma   90.00
#
_symmetry.space_group_name_H-M   'P 1'
#
loop_
_entity.id
_entity.type
_entity.pdbx_description
1 polymer ?
#
loop_
_entity_poly.entity_id
_entity_poly.type
_entity_poly.pdbx_seq_one_letter_code
_entity_poly.pdbx_strand_id
1 'polypeptide(L)'
;MNEERSLEDIKNDIKIIVSNRLSMYQSKLLFMGLIYEIILRKDLFPKNSNLKTFIDKVIIKYLDINEPFRDYLYDSRTLLGSRIQRIILKEVEYSKIIQMVKEIYEILPGDEVKNYKNKKSIDINKEVVNWMNFIGENK
;
A
#
# COMPACT_ATOMS: atom_id res chain seq x y z
N MET A 1 12.83 -9.19 20.41
CA MET A 1 12.13 -7.99 19.89
C MET A 1 12.10 -8.17 18.39
N ASN A 2 10.95 -8.39 17.76
CA ASN A 2 10.92 -8.43 16.29
C ASN A 2 11.16 -7.01 15.81
N GLU A 3 12.22 -6.80 15.05
CA GLU A 3 12.47 -5.51 14.40
C GLU A 3 11.29 -5.22 13.46
N GLU A 4 10.67 -4.05 13.61
CA GLU A 4 9.66 -3.62 12.67
C GLU A 4 10.33 -3.39 11.32
N ARG A 5 9.77 -4.04 10.30
CA ARG A 5 10.28 -4.04 8.95
C ARG A 5 10.28 -2.62 8.35
N SER A 6 11.34 -2.26 7.64
CA SER A 6 11.47 -0.92 7.06
C SER A 6 10.57 -0.74 5.84
N LEU A 7 10.25 0.51 5.48
CA LEU A 7 9.51 0.81 4.25
C LEU A 7 10.29 0.40 3.00
N GLU A 8 11.63 0.46 3.07
CA GLU A 8 12.50 0.03 1.98
C GLU A 8 12.38 -1.48 1.74
N ASP A 9 12.26 -2.28 2.80
CA ASP A 9 12.02 -3.71 2.63
C ASP A 9 10.67 -3.98 1.95
N ILE A 10 9.63 -3.21 2.27
CA ILE A 10 8.31 -3.29 1.62
C ILE A 10 8.44 -2.93 0.13
N LYS A 11 9.19 -1.86 -0.22
CA LYS A 11 9.46 -1.49 -1.61
C LYS A 11 10.19 -2.59 -2.37
N ASN A 12 11.16 -3.24 -1.74
CA ASN A 12 11.91 -4.32 -2.36
C ASN A 12 11.02 -5.55 -2.65
N ASP A 13 10.10 -5.91 -1.75
CA ASP A 13 9.12 -6.96 -2.04
C ASP A 13 8.17 -6.60 -3.17
N ILE A 14 7.74 -5.34 -3.24
CA ILE A 14 6.96 -4.83 -4.37
C ILE A 14 7.73 -5.03 -5.69
N LYS A 15 9.02 -4.67 -5.73
CA LYS A 15 9.89 -4.90 -6.90
C LYS A 15 9.94 -6.39 -7.28
N ILE A 16 9.98 -7.30 -6.30
CA ILE A 16 9.97 -8.75 -6.55
C ILE A 16 8.69 -9.16 -7.30
N ILE A 17 7.52 -8.69 -6.87
CA ILE A 17 6.25 -8.99 -7.54
C ILE A 17 6.27 -8.49 -9.00
N VAL A 18 6.73 -7.26 -9.23
CA VAL A 18 6.75 -6.66 -10.57
C VAL A 18 7.78 -7.34 -11.49
N SER A 19 8.87 -7.88 -10.93
CA SER A 19 9.97 -8.50 -11.70
C SER A 19 9.63 -9.84 -12.37
N ASN A 20 8.39 -10.34 -12.20
CA ASN A 20 7.92 -11.63 -12.74
C ASN A 20 8.77 -12.84 -12.31
N ARG A 21 9.48 -12.73 -11.18
CA ARG A 21 10.27 -13.82 -10.56
C ARG A 21 9.42 -14.83 -9.79
N LEU A 22 8.14 -14.51 -9.58
CA LEU A 22 7.18 -15.30 -8.82
C LEU A 22 6.06 -15.78 -9.75
N SER A 23 5.49 -16.96 -9.46
CA SER A 23 4.23 -17.36 -10.08
C SER A 23 3.10 -16.39 -9.73
N MET A 24 2.01 -16.40 -10.51
CA MET A 24 0.84 -15.57 -10.23
C MET A 24 0.27 -15.81 -8.83
N TYR A 25 0.24 -17.08 -8.39
CA TYR A 25 -0.27 -17.44 -7.06
C TYR A 25 0.66 -16.95 -5.94
N GLN A 26 1.98 -17.14 -6.06
CA GLN A 26 2.94 -16.62 -5.09
C GLN A 26 2.92 -15.09 -5.01
N SER A 27 2.85 -14.42 -6.16
CA SER A 27 2.73 -12.96 -6.23
C SER A 27 1.48 -12.46 -5.52
N LYS A 28 0.35 -13.16 -5.70
CA LYS A 28 -0.91 -12.86 -5.03
C LYS A 28 -0.80 -13.02 -3.51
N LEU A 29 -0.19 -14.09 -3.02
CA LEU A 29 0.03 -14.30 -1.59
C LEU A 29 0.99 -13.27 -0.98
N LEU A 30 2.06 -12.92 -1.69
CA LEU A 30 2.99 -11.89 -1.24
C LEU A 30 2.30 -10.52 -1.17
N PHE A 31 1.57 -10.15 -2.23
CA PHE A 31 0.76 -8.94 -2.26
C PHE A 31 -0.22 -8.87 -1.09
N MET A 32 -0.92 -9.97 -0.82
CA MET A 32 -1.83 -10.11 0.33
C MET A 32 -1.11 -9.78 1.64
N GLY A 33 0.07 -10.36 1.89
CA GLY A 33 0.89 -10.05 3.06
C GLY A 33 1.27 -8.56 3.15
N LEU A 34 1.77 -7.98 2.04
CA LEU A 34 2.19 -6.58 1.98
C LEU A 34 1.04 -5.61 2.26
N ILE A 35 -0.12 -5.83 1.65
CA ILE A 35 -1.31 -5.00 1.89
C ILE A 35 -1.74 -5.06 3.35
N TYR A 36 -1.72 -6.26 3.94
CA TYR A 36 -2.09 -6.41 5.33
C TYR A 36 -1.13 -5.66 6.25
N GLU A 37 0.18 -5.78 6.00
CA GLU A 37 1.22 -5.06 6.72
C GLU A 37 1.03 -3.53 6.61
N ILE A 38 0.87 -3.01 5.39
CA ILE A 38 0.65 -1.58 5.12
C ILE A 38 -0.58 -1.06 5.86
N ILE A 39 -1.71 -1.77 5.83
CA ILE A 39 -2.94 -1.36 6.54
C ILE A 39 -2.70 -1.22 8.04
N LEU A 40 -1.90 -2.12 8.64
CA LEU A 40 -1.62 -2.13 10.07
C LEU A 40 -0.64 -1.02 10.51
N ARG A 41 0.18 -0.48 9.60
CA ARG A 41 1.17 0.57 9.88
C ARG A 41 0.54 1.89 10.31
N LYS A 42 0.70 2.26 11.58
CA LYS A 42 0.16 3.50 12.16
C LYS A 42 0.97 4.74 11.77
N ASP A 43 2.25 4.56 11.50
CA ASP A 43 3.15 5.58 10.97
C ASP A 43 2.72 6.05 9.57
N LEU A 44 2.28 5.13 8.70
CA LEU A 44 1.75 5.46 7.38
C LEU A 44 0.36 6.11 7.42
N PHE A 45 -0.46 5.74 8.41
CA PHE A 45 -1.84 6.21 8.54
C PHE A 45 -2.14 6.71 9.95
N PRO A 46 -1.70 7.89 10.37
CA PRO A 46 -1.94 8.35 11.74
C PRO A 46 -3.43 8.48 12.09
N LYS A 47 -4.28 8.75 11.10
CA LYS A 47 -5.75 8.85 11.26
C LYS A 47 -6.46 7.80 10.39
N ASN A 48 -7.60 7.30 10.88
CA ASN A 48 -8.44 6.38 10.12
C ASN A 48 -8.92 6.99 8.79
N SER A 49 -9.09 8.31 8.71
CA SER A 49 -9.40 9.02 7.47
C SER A 49 -8.29 8.90 6.41
N ASN A 50 -7.01 8.86 6.83
CA ASN A 50 -5.89 8.66 5.91
C ASN A 50 -5.91 7.25 5.35
N LEU A 51 -6.12 6.25 6.22
CA LEU A 51 -6.27 4.84 5.81
C LEU A 51 -7.46 4.67 4.86
N LYS A 52 -8.61 5.29 5.18
CA LYS A 52 -9.80 5.26 4.32
C LYS A 52 -9.49 5.77 2.92
N THR A 53 -8.85 6.93 2.83
CA THR A 53 -8.47 7.53 1.54
C THR A 53 -7.55 6.60 0.74
N PHE A 54 -6.57 5.98 1.38
CA PHE A 54 -5.68 5.01 0.73
C PHE A 54 -6.46 3.79 0.20
N ILE A 55 -7.32 3.20 1.03
CA ILE A 55 -8.14 2.05 0.63
C ILE A 55 -9.04 2.42 -0.55
N ASP A 56 -9.71 3.57 -0.49
CA ASP A 56 -10.64 3.99 -1.53
C ASP A 56 -9.91 4.23 -2.86
N LYS A 57 -8.74 4.90 -2.83
CA LYS A 57 -7.98 5.25 -4.03
C LYS A 57 -7.20 4.07 -4.64
N VAL A 58 -6.66 3.19 -3.81
CA VAL A 58 -5.65 2.19 -4.23
C VAL A 58 -6.19 0.78 -4.22
N ILE A 59 -7.19 0.47 -3.39
CA ILE A 59 -7.76 -0.87 -3.27
C ILE A 59 -9.13 -0.92 -3.92
N ILE A 60 -10.11 -0.17 -3.42
CA ILE A 60 -11.51 -0.20 -3.88
C ILE A 60 -11.61 0.09 -5.37
N LYS A 61 -10.81 1.03 -5.88
CA LYS A 61 -10.68 1.32 -7.32
C LYS A 61 -10.53 0.07 -8.21
N TYR A 62 -9.86 -0.98 -7.72
CA TYR A 62 -9.60 -2.22 -8.46
C TYR A 62 -10.52 -3.37 -8.06
N LEU A 63 -11.24 -3.22 -6.95
CA LEU A 63 -12.25 -4.17 -6.53
C LEU A 63 -13.52 -3.91 -7.36
N ASP A 64 -14.13 -4.96 -7.90
CA ASP A 64 -15.44 -4.84 -8.57
C ASP A 64 -16.57 -4.74 -7.54
N ILE A 65 -16.38 -3.89 -6.52
CA ILE A 65 -17.36 -3.62 -5.47
C ILE A 65 -18.07 -2.31 -5.79
N ASN A 66 -19.41 -2.38 -5.86
CA ASN A 66 -20.24 -1.23 -6.22
C ASN A 66 -20.40 -0.21 -5.07
N GLU A 67 -19.86 -0.50 -3.88
CA GLU A 67 -19.99 0.35 -2.71
C GLU A 67 -18.68 0.42 -1.90
N PRO A 68 -18.35 1.60 -1.34
CA PRO A 68 -17.23 1.74 -0.41
C PRO A 68 -17.47 0.92 0.86
N PHE A 69 -16.39 0.59 1.57
CA PHE A 69 -16.51 -0.05 2.87
C PHE A 69 -17.23 0.87 3.86
N ARG A 70 -18.13 0.30 4.67
CA ARG A 70 -18.83 1.07 5.72
C ARG A 70 -17.82 1.64 6.72
N ASP A 71 -18.10 2.84 7.24
CA ASP A 71 -17.16 3.57 8.11
C ASP A 71 -16.67 2.79 9.32
N TYR A 72 -17.55 1.99 9.95
CA TYR A 72 -17.21 1.15 11.11
C TYR A 72 -16.07 0.16 10.84
N LEU A 73 -15.75 -0.12 9.57
CA LEU A 73 -14.66 -1.02 9.23
C LEU A 73 -13.29 -0.41 9.44
N TYR A 74 -13.17 0.89 9.26
CA TYR A 74 -11.91 1.59 9.43
C TYR A 74 -11.55 1.77 10.91
N ASP A 75 -12.50 1.53 11.83
CA ASP A 75 -12.26 1.53 13.28
C ASP A 75 -11.38 0.36 13.74
N SER A 76 -11.37 -0.75 12.98
CA SER A 76 -10.52 -1.90 13.25
C SER A 76 -9.71 -2.27 12.02
N ARG A 77 -8.43 -1.89 12.01
CA ARG A 77 -7.49 -2.19 10.91
C ARG A 77 -7.36 -3.69 10.64
N THR A 78 -7.39 -4.52 11.68
CA THR A 78 -7.37 -5.98 11.58
C THR A 78 -8.62 -6.49 10.88
N LEU A 79 -9.80 -5.98 11.26
CA LEU A 79 -11.05 -6.35 10.61
C LEU A 79 -11.07 -5.92 9.15
N LEU A 80 -10.70 -4.65 8.87
CA LEU A 80 -10.58 -4.12 7.52
C LEU A 80 -9.62 -4.96 6.66
N GLY A 81 -8.42 -5.21 7.19
CA GLY A 81 -7.41 -6.04 6.56
C GLY A 81 -7.97 -7.42 6.22
N SER A 82 -8.55 -8.13 7.19
CA SER A 82 -9.12 -9.47 6.94
C SER A 82 -10.21 -9.48 5.85
N ARG A 83 -11.04 -8.43 5.77
CA ARG A 83 -12.06 -8.31 4.72
C ARG A 83 -11.43 -8.09 3.35
N ILE A 84 -10.45 -7.20 3.26
CA ILE A 84 -9.70 -6.93 2.02
C ILE A 84 -8.97 -8.21 1.57
N GLN A 85 -8.30 -8.91 2.49
CA GLN A 85 -7.62 -10.18 2.18
C GLN A 85 -8.58 -11.21 1.58
N ARG A 86 -9.78 -11.34 2.14
CA ARG A 86 -10.80 -12.26 1.63
C ARG A 86 -11.22 -11.91 0.20
N ILE A 87 -11.41 -10.63 -0.09
CA ILE A 87 -11.79 -10.15 -1.42
C ILE A 87 -10.64 -10.38 -2.40
N ILE A 88 -9.42 -9.98 -2.06
CA ILE A 88 -8.22 -10.19 -2.89
C ILE A 88 -8.11 -11.67 -3.25
N LEU A 89 -8.19 -12.56 -2.24
CA LEU A 89 -8.05 -14.00 -2.45
C LEU A 89 -9.07 -14.55 -3.45
N LYS A 90 -10.34 -14.16 -3.32
CA LYS A 90 -11.46 -14.75 -4.07
C LYS A 90 -11.73 -14.11 -5.42
N GLU A 91 -11.61 -12.79 -5.51
CA GLU A 91 -12.24 -12.00 -6.58
C GLU A 91 -11.23 -11.23 -7.42
N VAL A 92 -10.03 -10.95 -6.90
CA VAL A 92 -9.07 -10.12 -7.62
C VAL A 92 -8.18 -10.94 -8.56
N GLU A 93 -8.20 -10.56 -9.82
CA GLU A 93 -7.33 -11.08 -10.87
C GLU A 93 -5.88 -10.60 -10.74
N TYR A 94 -4.94 -11.41 -11.23
CA TYR A 94 -3.52 -11.09 -11.17
C TYR A 94 -3.15 -9.78 -11.90
N SER A 95 -3.81 -9.47 -13.02
CA SER A 95 -3.64 -8.22 -13.77
C SER A 95 -3.88 -6.98 -12.89
N LYS A 96 -4.96 -7.00 -12.10
CA LYS A 96 -5.31 -5.94 -11.15
C LYS A 96 -4.31 -5.86 -9.98
N ILE A 97 -3.80 -7.00 -9.52
CA ILE A 97 -2.72 -7.02 -8.51
C ILE A 97 -1.48 -6.28 -9.01
N ILE A 98 -1.05 -6.53 -10.24
CA ILE A 98 0.10 -5.82 -10.81
C ILE A 98 -0.14 -4.31 -10.91
N GLN A 99 -1.36 -3.88 -11.23
CA GLN A 99 -1.71 -2.46 -11.26
C GLN A 99 -1.65 -1.85 -9.86
N MET A 100 -2.30 -2.48 -8.86
CA MET A 100 -2.25 -2.02 -7.47
C MET A 100 -0.82 -1.94 -6.93
N VAL A 101 0.00 -2.96 -7.17
CA VAL A 101 1.39 -3.01 -6.71
C VAL A 101 2.21 -1.86 -7.29
N LYS A 102 2.02 -1.52 -8.56
CA LYS A 102 2.68 -0.36 -9.19
C LYS A 102 2.22 0.94 -8.55
N GLU A 103 0.92 1.13 -8.36
CA GLU A 103 0.42 2.35 -7.70
C GLU A 103 0.95 2.49 -6.29
N ILE A 104 0.99 1.40 -5.51
CA ILE A 104 1.55 1.38 -4.16
C ILE A 104 3.03 1.74 -4.19
N TYR A 105 3.80 1.22 -5.15
CA TYR A 105 5.22 1.53 -5.26
C TYR A 105 5.48 3.04 -5.43
N GLU A 106 4.70 3.69 -6.30
CA GLU A 106 4.85 5.12 -6.62
C GLU A 106 4.49 6.03 -5.44
N ILE A 107 3.51 5.61 -4.63
CA ILE A 107 3.01 6.42 -3.52
C ILE A 107 3.70 6.12 -2.19
N LEU A 108 4.25 4.90 -2.00
CA LEU A 108 4.91 4.54 -0.75
C LEU A 108 6.17 5.40 -0.57
N PRO A 109 6.37 6.04 0.59
CA PRO A 109 7.61 6.78 0.86
C PRO A 109 8.82 5.84 0.83
N GLY A 110 9.97 6.30 0.34
CA GLY A 110 11.21 5.53 0.37
C GLY A 110 12.34 6.23 -0.35
N ASP A 111 13.57 5.92 0.05
CA ASP A 111 14.80 6.70 -0.16
C ASP A 111 15.30 6.83 -1.62
N GLU A 112 14.50 6.45 -2.61
CA GLU A 112 14.88 6.35 -4.02
C GLU A 112 14.43 7.56 -4.86
N VAL A 113 15.13 8.68 -4.67
CA VAL A 113 15.58 9.52 -5.80
C VAL A 113 17.06 9.81 -5.64
N LYS A 114 17.91 8.77 -5.75
CA LYS A 114 19.37 8.92 -5.77
C LYS A 114 20.04 8.62 -7.12
N ASN A 115 19.28 8.29 -8.17
CA ASN A 115 19.85 7.89 -9.47
C ASN A 115 19.49 8.76 -10.69
N TYR A 116 19.14 10.03 -10.50
CA TYR A 116 19.29 11.04 -11.56
C TYR A 116 19.86 12.34 -10.98
N LYS A 117 21.20 12.45 -11.05
CA LYS A 117 22.05 13.65 -10.95
C LYS A 117 21.66 14.74 -9.92
N ASN A 118 22.58 14.95 -8.96
CA ASN A 118 22.77 16.12 -8.08
C ASN A 118 22.12 16.11 -6.67
N LYS A 119 22.93 15.66 -5.69
CA LYS A 119 23.27 16.32 -4.41
C LYS A 119 22.22 17.27 -3.78
N LYS A 120 21.44 16.74 -2.83
CA LYS A 120 21.15 17.35 -1.51
C LYS A 120 20.47 16.27 -0.64
N SER A 121 20.82 16.21 0.64
CA SER A 121 20.19 15.32 1.62
C SER A 121 18.67 15.48 1.57
N ILE A 122 17.97 14.43 1.14
CA ILE A 122 16.51 14.41 1.07
C ILE A 122 16.00 14.17 2.49
N ASP A 123 15.22 15.13 2.98
CA ASP A 123 14.56 15.10 4.27
C ASP A 123 13.41 14.10 4.21
N ILE A 124 13.50 12.98 4.95
CA ILE A 124 12.47 11.93 5.06
C ILE A 124 11.11 12.53 5.40
N ASN A 125 11.08 13.64 6.15
CA ASN A 125 9.83 14.35 6.44
C ASN A 125 9.12 14.83 5.16
N LYS A 126 9.88 15.20 4.12
CA LYS A 126 9.32 15.69 2.85
C LYS A 126 8.59 14.60 2.06
N GLU A 127 9.06 13.36 2.10
CA GLU A 127 8.39 12.24 1.42
C GLU A 127 7.13 11.79 2.15
N VAL A 128 7.20 11.74 3.49
CA VAL A 128 6.00 11.51 4.32
C VAL A 128 4.99 12.64 4.10
N VAL A 129 5.44 13.88 3.95
CA VAL A 129 4.58 15.02 3.60
C VAL A 129 3.97 14.85 2.21
N ASN A 130 4.71 14.41 1.20
CA ASN A 130 4.15 14.14 -0.14
C ASN A 130 3.11 13.03 -0.13
N TRP A 131 3.37 11.94 0.60
CA TRP A 131 2.39 10.89 0.86
C TRP A 131 1.15 11.42 1.57
N MET A 132 1.34 12.22 2.63
CA MET A 132 0.26 12.88 3.35
C MET A 132 -0.51 13.86 2.46
N ASN A 133 0.13 14.52 1.50
CA ASN A 133 -0.50 15.41 0.52
C ASN A 133 -1.32 14.63 -0.50
N PHE A 134 -0.81 13.51 -1.04
CA PHE A 134 -1.59 12.60 -1.88
C PHE A 134 -2.88 12.13 -1.18
N ILE A 135 -2.78 11.90 0.12
CA ILE A 135 -3.92 11.57 0.97
C ILE A 135 -4.79 12.82 1.25
N GLY A 136 -4.20 14.00 1.40
CA GLY A 136 -4.83 15.24 1.85
C GLY A 136 -5.46 16.12 0.76
N GLU A 137 -5.18 15.87 -0.52
CA GLU A 137 -5.52 16.76 -1.65
C GLU A 137 -7.02 16.95 -1.95
N ASN A 138 -7.96 16.43 -1.14
CA ASN A 138 -9.37 16.78 -1.25
C ASN A 138 -9.98 17.02 0.13
N LYS A 139 -9.99 18.28 0.57
CA LYS A 139 -10.99 18.83 1.48
C LYS A 139 -11.90 19.75 0.68
#